data_AF-A0A7S2A910-F1
#
_entry.id   AF-A0A7S2A910-F1
#
_cell.length_a   1.000
_cell.length_b   1.000
_cell.length_c   1.000
_cell.angle_alpha   90.00
_cell.angle_beta   90.00
_cell.angle_gamma   90.00
#
_symmetry.space_group_name_H-M   'P 1'
#
loop_
_entity.id
_entity.type
_entity.pdbx_description
1 polymer ?
#
loop_
_entity_poly.entity_id
_entity_poly.type
_entity_poly.pdbx_seq_one_letter_code
_entity_poly.pdbx_strand_id
1 'polypeptide(L)'
;MKNLNARTTRSQGTSTARVACPLPASVPTVTPTARGRAMPSRLSRVRKSLDGVVQEKTGVTPLSKHIQDGSWKIVIIECQSQPHHAKSWSLRRGFFEGVKDSEVLPIHEACARRPIPEAIDALFMAHPLSIRARESAYRRLPVHIACRSGGGARPPPTASGRGG
;
A
#
# COMPACT_ATOMS: atom_id res chain seq x y z
N MET A 1 10.45 12.07 -63.72
CA MET A 1 10.65 12.56 -62.34
C MET A 1 10.16 11.50 -61.38
N LYS A 2 11.07 11.00 -60.52
CA LYS A 2 10.87 10.42 -59.16
C LYS A 2 9.89 9.23 -59.05
N ASN A 3 10.38 7.99 -58.84
CA ASN A 3 10.73 7.38 -57.54
C ASN A 3 9.53 7.32 -56.57
N LEU A 4 9.22 6.28 -55.80
CA LEU A 4 9.91 5.06 -55.35
C LEU A 4 8.90 4.31 -54.45
N ASN A 5 8.99 2.97 -54.38
CA ASN A 5 8.70 2.12 -53.20
C ASN A 5 7.22 1.81 -52.87
N ALA A 6 6.85 0.62 -52.37
CA ALA A 6 7.62 -0.35 -51.60
C ALA A 6 7.09 -1.79 -51.75
N ARG A 7 8.03 -2.74 -51.70
CA ARG A 7 7.85 -4.18 -51.45
C ARG A 7 7.31 -4.42 -50.04
N THR A 8 6.47 -5.45 -49.91
CA THR A 8 6.42 -6.27 -48.69
C THR A 8 6.38 -7.75 -49.09
N THR A 9 7.49 -8.43 -48.84
CA THR A 9 7.68 -9.88 -49.04
C THR A 9 7.20 -10.66 -47.83
N ARG A 10 6.48 -11.75 -48.11
CA ARG A 10 6.03 -12.78 -47.17
C ARG A 10 7.21 -13.69 -46.81
N SER A 11 7.44 -13.96 -45.54
CA SER A 11 8.26 -15.10 -45.12
C SER A 11 7.60 -15.80 -43.94
N GLN A 12 7.34 -17.10 -44.12
CA GLN A 12 6.96 -18.02 -43.06
C GLN A 12 8.24 -18.57 -42.44
N GLY A 13 8.29 -18.62 -41.11
CA GLY A 13 9.37 -19.24 -40.35
C GLY A 13 8.78 -20.11 -39.25
N THR A 14 8.68 -21.40 -39.53
CA THR A 14 8.52 -22.47 -38.54
C THR A 14 9.85 -22.68 -37.81
N SER A 15 9.89 -22.58 -36.49
CA SER A 15 10.97 -23.19 -35.70
C SER A 15 10.55 -23.35 -34.24
N THR A 16 10.05 -24.53 -33.91
CA THR A 16 9.91 -25.02 -32.53
C THR A 16 11.26 -25.56 -32.05
N ALA A 17 12.06 -24.72 -31.41
CA ALA A 17 13.26 -25.12 -30.71
C ALA A 17 12.98 -25.26 -29.21
N ARG A 18 13.17 -26.48 -28.70
CA ARG A 18 13.10 -26.82 -27.27
C ARG A 18 14.24 -26.12 -26.53
N VAL A 19 13.91 -25.23 -25.61
CA VAL A 19 14.87 -24.64 -24.68
C VAL A 19 15.11 -25.65 -23.56
N ALA A 20 16.32 -26.23 -23.55
CA ALA A 20 16.84 -27.01 -22.45
C ALA A 20 17.13 -26.07 -21.26
N CYS A 21 16.48 -26.32 -20.13
CA CYS A 21 16.77 -25.65 -18.87
C CYS A 21 18.07 -26.20 -18.25
N PRO A 22 19.10 -25.39 -17.98
CA PRO A 22 20.19 -25.79 -17.11
C PRO A 22 19.75 -25.69 -15.64
N LEU A 23 19.94 -26.79 -14.91
CA LEU A 23 19.74 -26.95 -13.47
C LEU A 23 20.63 -25.97 -12.68
N PRO A 24 20.13 -25.26 -11.65
CA PRO A 24 20.98 -24.63 -10.66
C PRO A 24 21.47 -25.67 -9.65
N ALA A 25 22.76 -25.99 -9.70
CA ALA A 25 23.45 -26.74 -8.66
C ALA A 25 23.82 -25.81 -7.49
N SER A 26 23.74 -26.37 -6.27
CA SER A 26 24.31 -25.90 -5.00
C SER A 26 23.31 -25.30 -4.00
N VAL A 27 22.68 -26.21 -3.27
CA VAL A 27 21.99 -25.96 -2.00
C VAL A 27 23.05 -26.02 -0.88
N PRO A 28 23.23 -24.97 -0.04
CA PRO A 28 24.07 -25.09 1.14
C PRO A 28 23.35 -25.86 2.27
N THR A 29 24.07 -26.86 2.76
CA THR A 29 23.80 -27.74 3.90
C THR A 29 23.30 -27.01 5.15
N VAL A 30 22.13 -27.41 5.64
CA VAL A 30 21.62 -27.07 6.98
C VAL A 30 22.25 -27.98 8.03
N THR A 31 23.00 -27.41 8.96
CA THR A 31 23.43 -28.08 10.21
C THR A 31 22.50 -27.70 11.36
N PRO A 32 21.82 -28.65 12.02
CA PRO A 32 21.12 -28.39 13.27
C PRO A 32 22.02 -28.75 14.46
N THR A 33 22.64 -27.75 15.10
CA THR A 33 23.26 -27.92 16.42
C THR A 33 22.28 -27.50 17.51
N ALA A 34 22.04 -28.43 18.41
CA ALA A 34 21.00 -28.40 19.42
C ALA A 34 21.41 -27.63 20.69
N ARG A 35 20.37 -27.14 21.38
CA ARG A 35 20.22 -26.95 22.84
C ARG A 35 21.05 -25.87 23.55
N GLY A 36 20.31 -24.90 24.11
CA GLY A 36 20.74 -24.11 25.26
C GLY A 36 19.62 -23.17 25.73
N ARG A 37 18.83 -23.59 26.72
CA ARG A 37 17.88 -22.74 27.46
C ARG A 37 18.65 -21.63 28.19
N ALA A 38 18.11 -20.40 28.18
CA ALA A 38 17.85 -19.59 29.38
C ALA A 38 17.54 -18.15 28.96
N MET A 39 16.28 -17.75 29.13
CA MET A 39 15.90 -16.34 29.26
C MET A 39 16.11 -15.93 30.73
N PRO A 40 16.88 -14.86 30.97
CA PRO A 40 16.58 -13.97 32.07
C PRO A 40 16.02 -12.65 31.53
N SER A 41 14.89 -12.31 32.13
CA SER A 41 14.12 -11.09 32.05
C SER A 41 14.92 -9.79 32.18
N ARG A 42 14.42 -8.78 31.46
CA ARG A 42 14.18 -7.42 31.98
C ARG A 42 15.42 -6.62 32.38
N LEU A 43 15.97 -5.88 31.40
CA LEU A 43 16.36 -4.49 31.63
C LEU A 43 15.96 -3.64 30.42
N SER A 44 14.89 -2.88 30.63
CA SER A 44 14.50 -1.70 29.89
C SER A 44 15.68 -0.72 29.79
N ARG A 45 16.45 -0.80 28.69
CA ARG A 45 17.32 0.30 28.29
C ARG A 45 16.47 1.27 27.48
N VAL A 46 15.80 2.15 28.22
CA VAL A 46 15.21 3.38 27.73
C VAL A 46 16.32 4.15 27.01
N ARG A 47 16.35 4.08 25.68
CA ARG A 47 17.00 5.12 24.88
C ARG A 47 16.07 6.33 24.98
N LYS A 48 16.38 7.22 25.94
CA LYS A 48 15.88 8.60 25.95
C LYS A 48 16.39 9.24 24.65
N SER A 49 15.56 9.28 23.62
CA SER A 49 15.77 10.19 22.50
C SER A 49 15.39 11.58 23.02
N LEU A 50 16.38 12.47 23.05
CA LEU A 50 16.29 13.85 23.50
C LEU A 50 15.72 14.77 22.41
N ASP A 51 14.67 14.31 21.72
CA ASP A 51 13.86 15.14 20.83
C ASP A 51 12.42 15.00 21.29
N GLY A 52 12.00 15.98 22.10
CA GLY A 52 10.70 16.02 22.76
C GLY A 52 9.55 16.16 21.76
N VAL A 53 9.07 15.04 21.25
CA VAL A 53 7.67 14.89 20.83
C VAL A 53 7.08 13.77 21.68
N VAL A 54 6.52 14.16 22.82
CA VAL A 54 5.56 13.33 23.54
C VAL A 54 4.40 13.10 22.59
N GLN A 55 4.35 11.93 21.96
CA GLN A 55 3.18 11.50 21.19
C GLN A 55 2.06 11.23 22.19
N GLU A 56 1.34 12.29 22.57
CA GLU A 56 0.10 12.17 23.31
C GLU A 56 -0.87 11.27 22.55
N LYS A 57 -1.60 10.46 23.31
CA LYS A 57 -2.49 9.38 22.84
C LYS A 57 -3.77 9.89 22.17
N THR A 58 -3.64 10.94 21.36
CA THR A 58 -4.59 11.39 20.35
C THR A 58 -3.87 11.22 19.01
N GLY A 59 -3.84 9.98 18.50
CA GLY A 59 -3.03 9.56 17.34
C GLY A 59 -3.35 10.23 15.99
N VAL A 60 -3.94 11.43 15.97
CA VAL A 60 -4.21 12.19 14.76
C VAL A 60 -2.95 12.96 14.37
N THR A 61 -2.21 12.42 13.41
CA THR A 61 -1.08 13.12 12.79
C THR A 61 -1.58 14.24 11.87
N PRO A 62 -0.76 15.28 11.60
CA PRO A 62 -1.09 16.28 10.59
C PRO A 62 -1.36 15.63 9.22
N LEU A 63 -0.61 14.57 8.87
CA LEU A 63 -0.85 13.75 7.69
C LEU A 63 -2.26 13.14 7.66
N SER A 64 -2.73 12.55 8.77
CA SER A 64 -4.10 12.01 8.87
C SER A 64 -5.15 13.11 8.69
N LYS A 65 -4.91 14.33 9.19
CA LYS A 65 -5.81 15.47 8.97
C LYS A 65 -5.89 15.85 7.49
N HIS A 66 -4.78 15.95 6.78
CA HIS A 66 -4.80 16.26 5.34
C HIS A 66 -5.50 15.18 4.51
N ILE A 67 -5.36 13.90 4.90
CA ILE A 67 -6.10 12.79 4.28
C ILE A 67 -7.60 12.92 4.56
N GLN A 68 -7.98 13.30 5.79
CA GLN A 68 -9.39 13.56 6.14
C GLN A 68 -10.01 14.65 5.28
N ASP A 69 -9.28 15.72 5.09
CA ASP A 69 -9.71 16.87 4.32
C ASP A 69 -9.68 16.60 2.80
N GLY A 70 -9.16 15.45 2.36
CA GLY A 70 -8.99 15.13 0.95
C GLY A 70 -7.96 16.01 0.24
N SER A 71 -7.08 16.67 1.01
CA SER A 71 -6.03 17.57 0.50
C SER A 71 -4.84 16.77 -0.01
N TRP A 72 -5.05 15.95 -1.03
CA TRP A 72 -4.06 14.99 -1.54
C TRP A 72 -2.72 15.60 -1.96
N LYS A 73 -2.73 16.84 -2.47
CA LYS A 73 -1.49 17.58 -2.81
C LYS A 73 -0.61 17.80 -1.58
N ILE A 74 -1.22 18.19 -0.45
CA ILE A 74 -0.50 18.40 0.81
C ILE A 74 0.00 17.06 1.35
N VAL A 75 -0.82 16.01 1.24
CA VAL A 75 -0.43 14.64 1.62
C VAL A 75 0.84 14.20 0.89
N ILE A 76 0.96 14.47 -0.41
CA ILE A 76 2.16 14.13 -1.20
C ILE A 76 3.39 14.87 -0.67
N ILE A 77 3.28 16.19 -0.47
CA ILE A 77 4.38 17.03 0.05
C ILE A 77 4.81 16.56 1.45
N GLU A 78 3.84 16.27 2.32
CA GLU A 78 4.07 15.81 3.68
C GLU A 78 4.72 14.42 3.70
N CYS A 79 4.34 13.51 2.81
CA CYS A 79 4.98 12.20 2.69
C CYS A 79 6.43 12.29 2.23
N GLN A 80 6.76 13.24 1.35
CA GLN A 80 8.13 13.49 0.90
C GLN A 80 8.99 14.13 1.99
N SER A 81 8.40 15.05 2.76
CA SER A 81 9.12 15.80 3.80
C SER A 81 9.26 15.01 5.10
N GLN A 82 8.24 14.24 5.47
CA GLN A 82 8.12 13.56 6.77
C GLN A 82 7.53 12.14 6.60
N PRO A 83 8.29 11.20 6.00
CA PRO A 83 7.79 9.85 5.70
C PRO A 83 7.44 9.03 6.95
N HIS A 84 8.03 9.37 8.11
CA HIS A 84 7.75 8.70 9.37
C HIS A 84 6.28 8.85 9.82
N HIS A 85 5.60 9.92 9.40
CA HIS A 85 4.17 10.11 9.65
C HIS A 85 3.31 9.02 8.98
N ALA A 86 3.74 8.45 7.85
CA ALA A 86 3.02 7.37 7.17
C ALA A 86 2.99 6.04 7.96
N LYS A 87 3.90 5.86 8.93
CA LYS A 87 3.95 4.71 9.82
C LYS A 87 3.14 4.93 11.11
N SER A 88 2.72 6.16 11.39
CA SER A 88 1.97 6.48 12.61
C SER A 88 0.56 5.91 12.55
N TRP A 89 0.15 5.23 13.62
CA TRP A 89 -1.19 4.68 13.75
C TRP A 89 -2.12 5.71 14.36
N SER A 90 -3.28 5.90 13.72
CA SER A 90 -4.31 6.83 14.16
C SER A 90 -5.52 6.07 14.67
N LEU A 91 -5.93 6.37 15.91
CA LEU A 91 -7.17 5.81 16.47
C LEU A 91 -8.36 6.54 15.85
N ARG A 92 -9.22 5.78 15.15
CA ARG A 92 -10.44 6.30 14.54
C ARG A 92 -11.66 5.66 15.14
N ARG A 93 -12.46 6.50 15.78
CA ARG A 93 -13.75 6.11 16.32
C ARG A 93 -14.74 5.91 15.20
N GLY A 94 -15.39 4.76 15.17
CA GLY A 94 -16.46 4.46 14.23
C GLY A 94 -16.05 4.38 12.75
N PHE A 95 -14.76 4.22 12.45
CA PHE A 95 -14.25 4.18 11.06
C PHE A 95 -14.95 3.15 10.18
N PHE A 96 -15.38 2.02 10.76
CA PHE A 96 -16.25 1.05 10.11
C PHE A 96 -17.51 0.85 10.92
N GLU A 97 -18.60 1.47 10.45
CA GLU A 97 -19.98 1.20 10.92
C GLU A 97 -20.27 1.67 12.35
N GLY A 98 -19.40 2.49 12.94
CA GLY A 98 -19.67 3.12 14.25
C GLY A 98 -19.52 2.20 15.47
N VAL A 99 -19.41 0.88 15.29
CA VAL A 99 -19.52 -0.08 16.41
C VAL A 99 -18.24 -0.17 17.25
N LYS A 100 -17.06 0.02 16.66
CA LYS A 100 -15.76 -0.13 17.36
C LYS A 100 -14.74 0.91 16.91
N ASP A 101 -13.95 1.37 17.87
CA ASP A 101 -12.75 2.16 17.60
C ASP A 101 -11.71 1.29 16.91
N SER A 102 -11.11 1.83 15.84
CA SER A 102 -10.15 1.09 15.00
C SER A 102 -8.88 1.92 14.85
N GLU A 103 -7.73 1.33 15.13
CA GLU A 103 -6.45 1.94 14.78
C GLU A 103 -6.16 1.66 13.31
N VAL A 104 -5.86 2.71 12.56
CA VAL A 104 -5.65 2.68 11.12
C VAL A 104 -4.39 3.45 10.76
N LEU A 105 -3.68 2.94 9.75
CA LEU A 105 -2.60 3.72 9.10
C LEU A 105 -3.18 4.74 8.11
N PRO A 106 -2.43 5.80 7.79
CA PRO A 106 -2.76 6.78 6.75
C PRO A 106 -3.21 6.16 5.43
N ILE A 107 -2.59 5.06 5.00
CA ILE A 107 -3.00 4.36 3.76
C ILE A 107 -4.41 3.76 3.84
N HIS A 108 -4.84 3.26 5.00
CA HIS A 108 -6.20 2.75 5.19
C HIS A 108 -7.22 3.89 5.10
N GLU A 109 -6.90 5.05 5.70
CA GLU A 109 -7.73 6.25 5.62
C GLU A 109 -7.81 6.79 4.19
N ALA A 110 -6.68 6.80 3.48
CA ALA A 110 -6.61 7.21 2.09
C ALA A 110 -7.52 6.31 1.24
N CYS A 111 -7.36 4.99 1.32
CA CYS A 111 -8.19 4.01 0.61
C CYS A 111 -9.68 4.16 0.88
N ALA A 112 -10.07 4.56 2.10
CA ALA A 112 -11.47 4.81 2.44
C ALA A 112 -12.07 6.01 1.69
N ARG A 113 -11.25 6.97 1.27
CA ARG A 113 -11.64 8.27 0.72
C ARG A 113 -11.39 8.44 -0.77
N ARG A 114 -11.10 7.35 -1.50
CA ARG A 114 -10.82 7.36 -2.95
C ARG A 114 -9.69 8.35 -3.30
N PRO A 115 -8.46 8.03 -2.90
CA PRO A 115 -7.32 8.89 -3.11
C PRO A 115 -6.95 8.94 -4.60
N ILE A 116 -6.28 10.02 -5.01
CA ILE A 116 -5.61 10.05 -6.31
C ILE A 116 -4.43 9.06 -6.33
N PRO A 117 -4.09 8.45 -7.49
CA PRO A 117 -3.01 7.48 -7.58
C PRO A 117 -1.67 8.00 -7.03
N GLU A 118 -1.35 9.26 -7.30
CA GLU A 118 -0.10 9.90 -6.87
C GLU A 118 0.02 9.98 -5.34
N ALA A 119 -1.11 10.13 -4.64
CA ALA A 119 -1.12 10.16 -3.18
C ALA A 119 -0.94 8.76 -2.58
N ILE A 120 -1.46 7.72 -3.23
CA ILE A 120 -1.20 6.33 -2.85
C ILE A 120 0.27 5.99 -3.05
N ASP A 121 0.85 6.39 -4.18
CA ASP A 121 2.26 6.15 -4.47
C ASP A 121 3.15 6.86 -3.44
N ALA A 122 2.84 8.13 -3.10
CA ALA A 122 3.58 8.86 -2.07
C ALA A 122 3.50 8.16 -0.69
N LEU A 123 2.31 7.71 -0.29
CA LEU A 123 2.12 6.97 0.97
C LEU A 123 2.82 5.61 0.96
N PHE A 124 2.81 4.91 -0.16
CA PHE A 124 3.49 3.63 -0.34
C PHE A 124 5.00 3.79 -0.28
N MET A 125 5.56 4.80 -0.97
CA MET A 125 6.98 5.10 -0.96
C MET A 125 7.46 5.50 0.44
N ALA A 126 6.64 6.24 1.20
CA ALA A 126 6.94 6.59 2.58
C ALA A 126 6.95 5.37 3.52
N HIS A 127 5.99 4.44 3.35
CA HIS A 127 5.95 3.21 4.16
C HIS A 127 5.40 2.01 3.36
N PRO A 128 6.25 1.21 2.70
CA PRO A 128 5.79 0.15 1.79
C PRO A 128 5.16 -1.05 2.52
N LEU A 129 5.56 -1.28 3.77
CA LEU A 129 4.98 -2.35 4.60
C LEU A 129 3.52 -2.04 5.01
N SER A 130 3.06 -0.80 4.85
CA SER A 130 1.70 -0.38 5.18
C SER A 130 0.62 -1.14 4.40
N ILE A 131 0.91 -1.58 3.17
CA ILE A 131 -0.03 -2.38 2.34
C ILE A 131 -0.35 -3.73 2.98
N ARG A 132 0.59 -4.28 3.77
CA ARG A 132 0.42 -5.57 4.46
C ARG A 132 -0.04 -5.40 5.90
N ALA A 133 -0.13 -4.16 6.39
CA ALA A 133 -0.63 -3.87 7.72
C ALA A 133 -2.13 -4.08 7.76
N ARG A 134 -2.60 -4.68 8.86
CA ARG A 134 -4.02 -4.92 9.12
C ARG A 134 -4.48 -3.96 10.18
N GLU A 135 -5.59 -3.28 9.95
CA GLU A 135 -6.20 -2.44 10.99
C GLU A 135 -6.65 -3.25 12.23
N SER A 136 -6.81 -2.58 13.36
CA SER A 136 -6.92 -3.25 14.66
C SER A 136 -8.27 -3.96 14.90
N ALA A 137 -9.39 -3.40 14.44
CA ALA A 137 -10.74 -3.85 14.78
C ALA A 137 -11.25 -5.04 13.96
N TYR A 138 -11.11 -4.99 12.63
CA TYR A 138 -11.59 -6.03 11.70
C TYR A 138 -10.46 -6.68 10.90
N ARG A 139 -9.20 -6.33 11.20
CA ARG A 139 -8.01 -6.90 10.57
C ARG A 139 -7.98 -6.75 9.06
N ARG A 140 -8.62 -5.70 8.52
CA ARG A 140 -8.67 -5.41 7.08
C ARG A 140 -7.35 -4.82 6.57
N LEU A 141 -6.92 -5.31 5.40
CA LEU A 141 -5.88 -4.65 4.60
C LEU A 141 -6.43 -3.41 3.87
N PRO A 142 -5.57 -2.45 3.46
CA PRO A 142 -5.99 -1.26 2.70
C PRO A 142 -6.81 -1.59 1.45
N VAL A 143 -6.49 -2.68 0.75
CA VAL A 143 -7.23 -3.11 -0.44
C VAL A 143 -8.69 -3.46 -0.15
N HIS A 144 -8.99 -4.09 0.99
CA HIS A 144 -10.38 -4.42 1.36
C HIS A 144 -11.20 -3.14 1.57
N ILE A 145 -10.55 -2.10 2.11
CA ILE A 145 -11.16 -0.79 2.33
C ILE A 145 -11.39 -0.09 1.00
N ALA A 146 -10.37 -0.09 0.12
CA ALA A 146 -10.46 0.50 -1.21
C ALA A 146 -11.60 -0.13 -2.03
N CYS A 147 -11.75 -1.45 -2.01
CA CYS A 147 -12.86 -2.13 -2.70
C CYS A 147 -14.23 -1.73 -2.13
N ARG A 148 -14.37 -1.66 -0.81
CA ARG A 148 -15.62 -1.23 -0.15
C ARG A 148 -15.96 0.22 -0.50
N SER A 149 -14.98 1.11 -0.52
CA SER A 149 -15.17 2.53 -0.82
C SER A 149 -15.31 2.83 -2.31
N GLY A 150 -14.71 2.01 -3.19
CA GLY A 150 -14.67 2.20 -4.64
C GLY A 150 -15.86 1.62 -5.41
N GLY A 151 -16.66 0.73 -4.81
CA GLY A 151 -17.78 0.03 -5.46
C GLY A 151 -19.05 0.86 -5.73
N GLY A 152 -18.95 2.19 -5.79
CA GLY A 152 -20.10 3.09 -5.91
C GLY A 152 -20.04 4.02 -7.12
N ALA A 153 -19.22 3.74 -8.13
CA ALA A 153 -19.47 4.30 -9.46
C ALA A 153 -20.68 3.55 -10.03
N ARG A 154 -21.89 3.93 -9.60
CA ARG A 154 -23.09 3.65 -10.40
C ARG A 154 -22.79 4.31 -11.74
N PRO A 155 -22.68 3.57 -12.86
CA PRO A 155 -22.61 4.23 -14.15
C PRO A 155 -23.80 5.19 -14.24
N PRO A 156 -23.64 6.40 -14.79
CA PRO A 156 -24.78 7.29 -15.00
C PRO A 156 -25.86 6.45 -15.70
N PRO A 157 -27.15 6.56 -15.32
CA PRO A 157 -28.19 5.83 -16.03
C PRO A 157 -28.05 6.21 -17.50
N THR A 158 -27.49 5.30 -18.30
CA THR A 158 -27.49 5.46 -19.75
C THR A 158 -28.95 5.51 -20.08
N ALA A 159 -29.42 6.67 -20.53
CA ALA A 159 -30.76 6.86 -21.02
C ALA A 159 -30.95 5.85 -22.16
N SER A 160 -31.39 4.65 -21.80
CA SER A 160 -31.91 3.67 -22.73
C SER A 160 -33.21 4.27 -23.19
N GLY A 161 -33.10 5.05 -24.27
CA GLY A 161 -34.22 5.56 -25.02
C GLY A 161 -35.06 4.36 -25.41
N ARG A 162 -36.20 4.21 -24.71
CA ARG A 162 -37.33 3.45 -25.22
C ARG A 162 -37.89 4.27 -26.37
N GLY A 163 -37.34 4.04 -27.57
CA GLY A 163 -38.04 4.27 -28.81
C GLY A 163 -38.88 3.04 -29.13
N GLY A 164 -40.12 3.26 -29.59
CA GLY A 164 -41.05 2.23 -30.04
C GLY A 164 -42.37 2.28 -29.31
#